data_AF-A0A835VSL6-F1
#
_entry.id   AF-A0A835VSL6-F1
#
_cell.length_a   1.000
_cell.length_b   1.000
_cell.length_c   1.000
_cell.angle_alpha   90.00
_cell.angle_beta   90.00
_cell.angle_gamma   90.00
#
_symmetry.space_group_name_H-M   'P 1'
#
loop_
_entity.id
_entity.type
_entity.pdbx_description
1 polymer ?
#
loop_
_entity_poly.entity_id
_entity_poly.type
_entity_poly.pdbx_seq_one_letter_code
_entity_poly.pdbx_strand_id
1 'polypeptide(L)'
;MLSKKGTGTLKLDAFRTRMAATLADLDLTKVADDPYIHFGDVVQLVHVDTGCVLAGDPADADTRTGESTCAATAAPDVRAPCPRNSLILLPYVPPKTATALEPPYDDAIVHYGQKVRLALHPGASGDPADSGGGPRPLCLFSKPVSTTHAARYSRQQLVGFTTRTDSFDCVWTVVTPDPAQRAAAEGVEVAVGAPVLLVHCATQKPLCLEAARYPNDYGVELEVSARSAMGAGLKLAMEQMATGVQKGFLPKGEQTDNYWTFVGGSRVEALPPPSAGGDEAVPFLEGLVSELAGRPGALSLLERKLVTLENSQSLMSAEDFKLVLRQVGSQLPEDGIAALLVRYAPAGSRPGSRLDAAAFRNDLRAASTAAGVR
;
A
#
# COMPACT_ATOMS: atom_id res chain seq x y z
N MET A 1 30.40 1.14 -32.26
CA MET A 1 29.08 0.47 -32.24
C MET A 1 29.17 -0.98 -31.75
N LEU A 2 30.00 -1.83 -32.36
CA LEU A 2 30.15 -3.26 -31.98
C LEU A 2 30.65 -3.48 -30.54
N SER A 3 31.58 -2.67 -30.03
CA SER A 3 32.02 -2.73 -28.62
C SER A 3 30.90 -2.37 -27.62
N LYS A 4 30.03 -1.40 -27.94
CA LYS A 4 28.85 -1.06 -27.12
C LYS A 4 27.77 -2.14 -27.19
N LYS A 5 27.62 -2.81 -28.34
CA LYS A 5 26.75 -3.98 -28.50
C LYS A 5 27.27 -5.18 -27.70
N GLY A 6 28.58 -5.44 -27.74
CA GLY A 6 29.21 -6.51 -26.98
C GLY A 6 29.17 -6.31 -25.46
N THR A 7 29.06 -5.06 -25.00
CA THR A 7 28.89 -4.71 -23.58
C THR A 7 27.42 -4.57 -23.16
N GLY A 8 26.45 -4.66 -24.09
CA GLY A 8 25.02 -4.49 -23.79
C GLY A 8 24.61 -3.09 -23.34
N THR A 9 25.46 -2.07 -23.53
CA THR A 9 25.25 -0.69 -23.04
C THR A 9 24.53 0.20 -24.04
N LEU A 10 23.96 -0.37 -25.10
CA LEU A 10 23.17 0.39 -26.07
C LEU A 10 21.83 0.77 -25.45
N LYS A 11 21.40 2.02 -25.65
CA LYS A 11 20.06 2.50 -25.26
C LYS A 11 18.95 1.61 -25.80
N LEU A 12 19.15 1.06 -27.00
CA LEU A 12 18.23 0.14 -27.66
C LEU A 12 18.08 -1.18 -26.88
N ASP A 13 19.17 -1.76 -26.38
CA ASP A 13 19.14 -3.02 -25.64
C ASP A 13 18.50 -2.84 -24.27
N ALA A 14 18.81 -1.73 -23.58
CA ALA A 14 18.17 -1.36 -22.32
C ALA A 14 16.65 -1.15 -22.48
N PHE A 15 16.24 -0.41 -23.52
CA PHE A 15 14.83 -0.21 -23.85
C PHE A 15 14.12 -1.53 -24.15
N ARG A 16 14.72 -2.40 -24.97
CA ARG A 16 14.14 -3.71 -25.32
C ARG A 16 13.94 -4.61 -24.12
N THR A 17 14.94 -4.68 -23.22
CA THR A 17 14.87 -5.48 -22.00
C THR A 17 13.72 -5.00 -21.10
N ARG A 18 13.59 -3.68 -20.94
CA ARG A 18 12.48 -3.07 -20.19
C ARG A 18 11.12 -3.38 -20.84
N MET A 19 10.98 -3.20 -22.15
CA MET A 19 9.72 -3.51 -22.85
C MET A 19 9.35 -4.98 -22.70
N ALA A 20 10.32 -5.89 -22.84
CA ALA A 20 10.09 -7.32 -22.70
C ALA A 20 9.58 -7.70 -21.30
N ALA A 21 10.10 -7.05 -20.23
CA ALA A 21 9.61 -7.29 -18.87
C ALA A 21 8.23 -6.65 -18.63
N THR A 22 8.06 -5.39 -19.00
CA THR A 22 6.84 -4.62 -18.69
C THR A 22 5.62 -4.97 -19.52
N LEU A 23 5.83 -5.52 -20.73
CA LEU A 23 4.79 -5.96 -21.66
C LEU A 23 4.76 -7.48 -21.83
N ALA A 24 5.38 -8.24 -20.93
CA ALA A 24 5.26 -9.69 -20.92
C ALA A 24 3.78 -10.09 -20.78
N ASP A 25 3.40 -11.21 -21.39
CA ASP A 25 2.09 -11.79 -21.16
C ASP A 25 1.96 -12.17 -19.68
N LEU A 26 0.85 -11.79 -19.06
CA LEU A 26 0.56 -12.07 -17.65
C LEU A 26 -0.86 -12.60 -17.53
N ASP A 27 -1.02 -13.74 -16.86
CA ASP A 27 -2.34 -14.21 -16.46
C ASP A 27 -2.77 -13.50 -15.17
N LEU A 28 -3.97 -12.93 -15.18
CA LEU A 28 -4.62 -12.48 -13.95
C LEU A 28 -5.02 -13.70 -13.11
N THR A 29 -4.92 -13.58 -11.80
CA THR A 29 -5.22 -14.68 -10.86
C THR A 29 -6.20 -14.25 -9.78
N LYS A 30 -6.93 -15.22 -9.25
CA LYS A 30 -7.81 -15.06 -8.09
C LYS A 30 -7.44 -16.05 -6.99
N VAL A 31 -7.58 -15.67 -5.72
CA VAL A 31 -7.26 -16.56 -4.58
C VAL A 31 -8.37 -17.56 -4.27
N ALA A 32 -9.62 -17.25 -4.64
CA ALA A 32 -10.80 -18.08 -4.39
C ALA A 32 -11.72 -18.19 -5.62
N ASP A 33 -12.60 -19.19 -5.63
CA ASP A 33 -13.53 -19.45 -6.74
C ASP A 33 -14.94 -18.89 -6.48
N ASP A 34 -15.02 -17.59 -6.28
CA ASP A 34 -16.28 -16.84 -6.15
C ASP A 34 -16.23 -15.56 -7.03
N PRO A 35 -17.33 -14.80 -7.15
CA PRO A 35 -17.41 -13.67 -8.08
C PRO A 35 -16.87 -12.35 -7.51
N TYR A 36 -16.29 -12.36 -6.31
CA TYR A 36 -15.81 -11.17 -5.62
C TYR A 36 -14.30 -10.98 -5.76
N ILE A 37 -13.85 -9.73 -5.60
CA ILE A 37 -12.41 -9.43 -5.54
C ILE A 37 -11.87 -9.69 -4.13
N HIS A 38 -10.66 -10.25 -4.05
CA HIS A 38 -9.99 -10.56 -2.80
C HIS A 38 -8.67 -9.82 -2.66
N PHE A 39 -8.21 -9.71 -1.42
CA PHE A 39 -6.83 -9.33 -1.15
C PHE A 39 -5.87 -10.43 -1.66
N GLY A 40 -4.81 -9.99 -2.36
CA GLY A 40 -3.84 -10.88 -3.00
C GLY A 40 -4.15 -11.24 -4.46
N ASP A 41 -5.34 -10.92 -4.97
CA ASP A 41 -5.68 -11.12 -6.38
C ASP A 41 -4.81 -10.24 -7.29
N VAL A 42 -4.50 -10.75 -8.49
CA VAL A 42 -3.89 -9.97 -9.57
C VAL A 42 -5.00 -9.54 -10.52
N VAL A 43 -5.31 -8.24 -10.53
CA VAL A 43 -6.44 -7.65 -11.28
C VAL A 43 -5.98 -6.57 -12.24
N GLN A 44 -6.82 -6.17 -13.20
CA GLN A 44 -6.68 -4.90 -13.90
C GLN A 44 -7.72 -3.89 -13.40
N LEU A 45 -7.39 -2.61 -13.49
CA LEU A 45 -8.33 -1.52 -13.27
C LEU A 45 -8.63 -0.83 -14.60
N VAL A 46 -9.90 -0.87 -15.02
CA VAL A 46 -10.32 -0.43 -16.35
C VAL A 46 -11.35 0.69 -16.23
N HIS A 47 -11.17 1.76 -17.00
CA HIS A 47 -12.14 2.84 -17.05
C HIS A 47 -13.38 2.39 -17.83
N VAL A 48 -14.57 2.55 -17.25
CA VAL A 48 -15.81 1.94 -17.77
C VAL A 48 -16.21 2.51 -19.14
N ASP A 49 -16.06 3.82 -19.34
CA ASP A 49 -16.56 4.50 -20.55
C ASP A 49 -15.64 4.31 -21.78
N THR A 50 -14.33 4.25 -21.57
CA THR A 50 -13.33 4.22 -22.65
C THR A 50 -12.64 2.86 -22.81
N GLY A 51 -12.71 2.01 -21.78
CA GLY A 51 -12.03 0.73 -21.72
C GLY A 51 -10.50 0.83 -21.63
N CYS A 52 -9.93 2.01 -21.37
CA CYS A 52 -8.49 2.13 -21.14
C CYS A 52 -8.14 1.59 -19.75
N VAL A 53 -6.95 1.00 -19.64
CA VAL A 53 -6.49 0.34 -18.42
C VAL A 53 -5.51 1.24 -17.68
N LEU A 54 -5.60 1.30 -16.34
CA LEU A 54 -4.60 1.98 -15.53
C LEU A 54 -3.26 1.23 -15.66
N ALA A 55 -2.19 1.96 -15.92
CA ALA A 55 -0.85 1.43 -16.05
C ALA A 55 0.16 2.30 -15.29
N GLY A 56 1.22 1.68 -14.79
CA GLY A 56 2.38 2.37 -14.22
C GLY A 56 3.59 2.29 -15.14
N ASP A 57 4.40 3.34 -15.15
CA ASP A 57 5.73 3.30 -15.80
C ASP A 57 6.82 3.49 -14.74
N PRO A 58 7.41 2.41 -14.21
CA PRO A 58 8.51 2.51 -13.24
C PRO A 58 9.73 3.27 -13.75
N ALA A 59 9.89 3.45 -15.07
CA ALA A 59 11.00 4.20 -15.67
C ALA A 59 10.72 5.70 -15.82
N ASP A 60 9.46 6.15 -15.91
CA ASP A 60 9.07 7.57 -15.75
C ASP A 60 8.99 7.92 -14.26
N ALA A 61 10.13 7.74 -13.58
CA ALA A 61 10.32 8.09 -12.18
C ALA A 61 10.73 9.56 -12.02
N ASP A 62 10.25 10.19 -10.96
CA ASP A 62 10.67 11.52 -10.55
C ASP A 62 12.17 11.53 -10.23
N THR A 63 12.90 12.46 -10.85
CA THR A 63 14.36 12.57 -10.73
C THR A 63 14.80 13.46 -9.57
N ARG A 64 13.85 14.08 -8.84
CA ARG A 64 14.16 14.92 -7.68
C ARG A 64 14.72 14.08 -6.54
N THR A 65 15.67 14.67 -5.80
CA THR A 65 16.31 14.01 -4.67
C THR A 65 15.30 13.63 -3.59
N GLY A 66 15.32 12.36 -3.19
CA GLY A 66 14.42 11.83 -2.17
C GLY A 66 13.02 11.49 -2.67
N GLU A 67 12.64 11.84 -3.90
CA GLU A 67 11.39 11.35 -4.49
C GLU A 67 11.62 9.98 -5.14
N SER A 68 10.65 9.10 -4.96
CA SER A 68 10.65 7.72 -5.47
C SER A 68 9.31 7.40 -6.13
N THR A 69 8.72 8.41 -6.74
CA THR A 69 7.40 8.34 -7.36
C THR A 69 7.57 8.10 -8.84
N CYS A 70 6.77 7.21 -9.42
CA CYS A 70 6.69 7.01 -10.86
C CYS A 70 5.28 7.28 -11.38
N ALA A 71 5.18 7.57 -12.68
CA ALA A 71 3.93 7.97 -13.31
C ALA A 71 2.90 6.83 -13.33
N ALA A 72 1.63 7.20 -13.13
CA ALA A 72 0.47 6.37 -13.43
C ALA A 72 -0.36 7.06 -14.52
N THR A 73 -0.75 6.30 -15.52
CA THR A 73 -1.42 6.76 -16.73
C THR A 73 -2.50 5.76 -17.14
N ALA A 74 -3.39 6.12 -18.06
CA ALA A 74 -4.37 5.21 -18.61
C ALA A 74 -4.02 4.86 -20.06
N ALA A 75 -3.75 3.60 -20.34
CA ALA A 75 -3.33 3.09 -21.64
C ALA A 75 -4.54 2.71 -22.51
N PRO A 76 -4.83 3.44 -23.61
CA PRO A 76 -5.94 3.11 -24.50
C PRO A 76 -5.61 1.98 -25.48
N ASP A 77 -4.32 1.79 -25.83
CA ASP A 77 -3.89 0.84 -26.85
C ASP A 77 -3.44 -0.51 -26.24
N VAL A 78 -2.74 -0.46 -25.10
CA VAL A 78 -2.23 -1.65 -24.40
C VAL A 78 -3.20 -2.07 -23.30
N ARG A 79 -4.25 -2.81 -23.70
CA ARG A 79 -5.31 -3.27 -22.78
C ARG A 79 -5.10 -4.69 -22.27
N ALA A 80 -4.39 -5.52 -23.02
CA ALA A 80 -4.12 -6.90 -22.63
C ALA A 80 -3.35 -6.94 -21.29
N PRO A 81 -3.67 -7.89 -20.39
CA PRO A 81 -2.95 -8.09 -19.14
C PRO A 81 -1.44 -8.21 -19.33
N CYS A 82 -0.71 -7.32 -18.66
CA CYS A 82 0.75 -7.33 -18.59
C CYS A 82 1.21 -6.78 -17.24
N PRO A 83 2.48 -6.98 -16.84
CA PRO A 83 2.96 -6.56 -15.54
C PRO A 83 2.72 -5.09 -15.22
N ARG A 84 2.82 -4.20 -16.21
CA ARG A 84 2.67 -2.75 -15.96
C ARG A 84 1.23 -2.25 -15.85
N ASN A 85 0.22 -3.06 -16.19
CA ASN A 85 -1.20 -2.69 -16.07
C ASN A 85 -1.98 -3.61 -15.13
N SER A 86 -1.27 -4.47 -14.39
CA SER A 86 -1.85 -5.40 -13.43
C SER A 86 -1.52 -4.93 -12.01
N LEU A 87 -2.53 -4.97 -11.14
CA LEU A 87 -2.49 -4.53 -9.77
C LEU A 87 -2.70 -5.70 -8.82
N ILE A 88 -2.04 -5.64 -7.66
CA ILE A 88 -2.23 -6.56 -6.55
C ILE A 88 -2.94 -5.80 -5.43
N LEU A 89 -4.06 -6.34 -4.95
CA LEU A 89 -4.80 -5.73 -3.84
C LEU A 89 -4.13 -6.10 -2.52
N LEU A 90 -3.65 -5.10 -1.80
CA LEU A 90 -2.98 -5.27 -0.51
C LEU A 90 -3.87 -4.74 0.63
N PRO A 91 -3.97 -5.48 1.75
CA PRO A 91 -4.71 -5.00 2.91
C PRO A 91 -4.01 -3.79 3.53
N TYR A 92 -4.80 -2.84 4.03
CA TYR A 92 -4.31 -1.75 4.86
C TYR A 92 -4.54 -2.08 6.33
N VAL A 93 -3.46 -2.17 7.11
CA VAL A 93 -3.53 -2.30 8.57
C VAL A 93 -3.30 -0.92 9.18
N PRO A 94 -4.29 -0.34 9.91
CA PRO A 94 -4.12 0.95 10.53
C PRO A 94 -3.03 0.90 11.62
N PRO A 95 -2.13 1.91 11.71
CA PRO A 95 -1.16 1.96 12.79
C PRO A 95 -1.87 2.23 14.11
N LYS A 96 -1.30 1.76 15.23
CA LYS A 96 -1.82 2.00 16.60
C LYS A 96 -2.04 3.49 16.94
N THR A 97 -1.39 4.40 16.23
CA THR A 97 -1.57 5.86 16.37
C THR A 97 -2.82 6.41 15.66
N ALA A 98 -3.42 5.64 14.74
CA ALA A 98 -4.63 6.05 14.06
C ALA A 98 -5.83 6.04 15.01
N THR A 99 -6.68 7.05 14.91
CA THR A 99 -7.89 7.21 15.74
C THR A 99 -9.17 6.83 14.99
N ALA A 100 -9.04 6.31 13.77
CA ALA A 100 -10.18 5.89 12.96
C ALA A 100 -10.71 4.54 13.46
N LEU A 101 -12.04 4.44 13.56
CA LEU A 101 -12.72 3.18 13.84
C LEU A 101 -12.95 2.47 12.52
N GLU A 102 -12.31 1.32 12.33
CA GLU A 102 -12.52 0.47 11.17
C GLU A 102 -13.47 -0.67 11.53
N PRO A 103 -14.42 -1.02 10.66
CA PRO A 103 -15.17 -2.26 10.82
C PRO A 103 -14.22 -3.46 10.77
N PRO A 104 -14.37 -4.45 11.67
CA PRO A 104 -13.61 -5.68 11.60
C PRO A 104 -14.17 -6.59 10.50
N TYR A 105 -13.29 -7.11 9.65
CA TYR A 105 -13.57 -8.15 8.67
C TYR A 105 -12.65 -9.34 8.96
N ASP A 106 -13.19 -10.56 8.94
CA ASP A 106 -12.46 -11.80 9.25
C ASP A 106 -12.15 -12.66 8.02
N ASP A 107 -12.66 -12.27 6.85
CA ASP A 107 -12.39 -12.89 5.56
C ASP A 107 -11.33 -12.13 4.75
N ALA A 108 -11.00 -12.68 3.57
CA ALA A 108 -10.03 -12.09 2.65
C ALA A 108 -10.69 -11.32 1.48
N ILE A 109 -12.01 -11.11 1.54
CA ILE A 109 -12.79 -10.44 0.50
C ILE A 109 -12.69 -8.91 0.70
N VAL A 110 -12.65 -8.17 -0.40
CA VAL A 110 -12.69 -6.71 -0.35
C VAL A 110 -14.14 -6.23 -0.30
N HIS A 111 -14.45 -5.42 0.70
CA HIS A 111 -15.77 -4.83 0.91
C HIS A 111 -15.81 -3.34 0.54
N TYR A 112 -16.99 -2.85 0.15
CA TYR A 112 -17.22 -1.42 -0.04
C TYR A 112 -16.99 -0.66 1.26
N GLY A 113 -16.29 0.48 1.19
CA GLY A 113 -15.92 1.26 2.37
C GLY A 113 -14.64 0.78 3.08
N GLN A 114 -14.16 -0.43 2.78
CA GLN A 114 -12.92 -0.96 3.36
C GLN A 114 -11.68 -0.28 2.75
N LYS A 115 -10.66 -0.06 3.58
CA LYS A 115 -9.37 0.52 3.17
C LYS A 115 -8.52 -0.52 2.45
N VAL A 116 -8.05 -0.15 1.26
CA VAL A 116 -7.24 -0.99 0.39
C VAL A 116 -6.04 -0.22 -0.13
N ARG A 117 -4.94 -0.92 -0.42
CA ARG A 117 -3.80 -0.42 -1.18
C ARG A 117 -3.74 -1.19 -2.50
N LEU A 118 -3.37 -0.50 -3.57
CA LEU A 118 -3.20 -1.12 -4.89
C LEU A 118 -1.72 -1.06 -5.26
N ALA A 119 -1.04 -2.20 -5.34
CA ALA A 119 0.35 -2.27 -5.76
C ALA A 119 0.45 -2.66 -7.23
N LEU A 120 1.38 -2.07 -7.97
CA LEU A 120 1.71 -2.51 -9.32
C LEU A 120 2.40 -3.88 -9.28
N HIS A 121 2.10 -4.77 -10.23
CA HIS A 121 2.74 -6.07 -10.30
C HIS A 121 4.27 -5.92 -10.48
N PRO A 122 5.11 -6.58 -9.65
CA PRO A 122 6.56 -6.33 -9.59
C PRO A 122 7.33 -6.74 -10.85
N GLY A 123 6.72 -7.55 -11.72
CA GLY A 123 7.24 -7.82 -13.06
C GLY A 123 7.43 -6.54 -13.90
N ALA A 124 6.72 -5.44 -13.59
CA ALA A 124 6.95 -4.14 -14.22
C ALA A 124 8.33 -3.56 -13.90
N SER A 125 8.92 -3.94 -12.77
CA SER A 125 10.28 -3.60 -12.35
C SER A 125 11.28 -4.75 -12.52
N GLY A 126 10.82 -5.92 -13.01
CA GLY A 126 11.63 -7.13 -13.16
C GLY A 126 11.86 -7.89 -11.84
N ASP A 127 11.09 -7.58 -10.80
CA ASP A 127 11.19 -8.20 -9.48
C ASP A 127 10.21 -9.39 -9.36
N PRO A 128 10.50 -10.41 -8.53
CA PRO A 128 9.61 -11.56 -8.32
C PRO A 128 8.30 -11.13 -7.65
N ALA A 129 7.20 -11.82 -8.01
CA ALA A 129 5.88 -11.59 -7.43
C ALA A 129 5.67 -12.38 -6.14
N ASP A 130 5.13 -11.70 -5.15
CA ASP A 130 4.61 -12.27 -3.89
C ASP A 130 3.34 -11.52 -3.48
N SER A 131 2.64 -12.02 -2.48
CA SER A 131 1.39 -11.41 -1.98
C SER A 131 1.61 -10.05 -1.29
N GLY A 132 2.87 -9.60 -1.11
CA GLY A 132 3.24 -8.27 -0.64
C GLY A 132 3.53 -7.27 -1.78
N GLY A 133 3.45 -7.69 -3.04
CA GLY A 133 3.78 -6.86 -4.20
C GLY A 133 5.26 -6.89 -4.58
N GLY A 134 6.00 -7.91 -4.16
CA GLY A 134 7.42 -8.11 -4.40
C GLY A 134 8.32 -7.40 -3.37
N PRO A 135 9.65 -7.46 -3.55
CA PRO A 135 10.62 -6.94 -2.58
C PRO A 135 10.57 -5.42 -2.39
N ARG A 136 10.08 -4.68 -3.39
CA ARG A 136 9.96 -3.21 -3.38
C ARG A 136 8.63 -2.81 -4.02
N PRO A 137 7.52 -2.97 -3.29
CA PRO A 137 6.20 -2.73 -3.86
C PRO A 137 6.04 -1.26 -4.24
N LEU A 138 5.37 -1.04 -5.37
CA LEU A 138 5.02 0.28 -5.89
C LEU A 138 3.51 0.47 -5.73
N CYS A 139 3.10 1.20 -4.69
CA CYS A 139 1.67 1.41 -4.40
C CYS A 139 1.13 2.68 -5.05
N LEU A 140 -0.10 2.61 -5.55
CA LEU A 140 -0.84 3.74 -6.08
C LEU A 140 -1.03 4.77 -4.98
N PHE A 141 -0.60 6.01 -5.22
CA PHE A 141 -0.70 7.09 -4.25
C PHE A 141 -1.22 8.36 -4.89
N SER A 142 -1.67 9.28 -4.04
CA SER A 142 -1.99 10.63 -4.46
C SER A 142 -1.65 11.64 -3.37
N LYS A 143 -1.23 12.85 -3.76
CA LYS A 143 -0.92 13.94 -2.82
C LYS A 143 -1.70 15.19 -3.16
N PRO A 144 -2.22 15.94 -2.15
CA PRO A 144 -2.88 17.22 -2.38
C PRO A 144 -2.08 18.13 -3.31
N VAL A 145 -2.80 18.89 -4.14
CA VAL A 145 -2.20 19.84 -5.08
C VAL A 145 -1.34 20.84 -4.31
N SER A 146 -0.07 20.91 -4.66
CA SER A 146 0.91 21.85 -4.13
C SER A 146 1.86 22.28 -5.24
N THR A 147 2.72 23.25 -4.94
CA THR A 147 3.76 23.71 -5.89
C THR A 147 4.73 22.60 -6.29
N THR A 148 4.90 21.58 -5.45
CA THR A 148 5.82 20.45 -5.67
C THR A 148 5.11 19.22 -6.22
N HIS A 149 3.80 19.09 -5.99
CA HIS A 149 3.01 17.92 -6.38
C HIS A 149 1.72 18.39 -7.07
N ALA A 150 1.69 18.29 -8.39
CA ALA A 150 0.50 18.44 -9.21
C ALA A 150 0.64 17.55 -10.45
N ALA A 151 -0.49 17.13 -11.02
CA ALA A 151 -0.51 16.40 -12.28
C ALA A 151 0.21 17.22 -13.37
N ARG A 152 0.98 16.54 -14.21
CA ARG A 152 1.96 17.16 -15.13
C ARG A 152 1.26 18.09 -16.12
N TYR A 153 0.08 17.70 -16.60
CA TYR A 153 -0.65 18.39 -17.67
C TYR A 153 -1.91 19.12 -17.16
N SER A 154 -2.78 18.46 -16.38
CA SER A 154 -4.07 19.01 -15.94
C SER A 154 -4.00 19.89 -14.69
N ARG A 155 -2.87 19.87 -13.96
CA ARG A 155 -2.69 20.55 -12.66
C ARG A 155 -3.66 20.11 -11.56
N GLN A 156 -4.29 18.96 -11.73
CA GLN A 156 -5.09 18.31 -10.69
C GLN A 156 -4.20 17.58 -9.68
N GLN A 157 -4.82 16.90 -8.72
CA GLN A 157 -4.12 16.07 -7.75
C GLN A 157 -3.40 14.94 -8.50
N LEU A 158 -2.07 14.87 -8.41
CA LEU A 158 -1.32 13.85 -9.13
C LEU A 158 -1.66 12.45 -8.60
N VAL A 159 -1.65 11.48 -9.51
CA VAL A 159 -1.71 10.07 -9.17
C VAL A 159 -0.49 9.41 -9.78
N GLY A 160 0.16 8.54 -9.01
CA GLY A 160 1.36 7.82 -9.42
C GLY A 160 1.54 6.58 -8.57
N PHE A 161 2.67 5.91 -8.72
CA PHE A 161 3.08 4.85 -7.82
C PHE A 161 4.30 5.29 -7.00
N THR A 162 4.41 4.82 -5.75
CA THR A 162 5.53 5.15 -4.86
C THR A 162 6.01 3.93 -4.10
N THR A 163 7.32 3.90 -3.81
CA THR A 163 7.93 2.89 -2.93
C THR A 163 7.63 3.13 -1.45
N ARG A 164 7.05 4.28 -1.07
CA ARG A 164 6.68 4.62 0.31
C ARG A 164 5.31 4.02 0.69
N THR A 165 5.18 2.69 0.55
CA THR A 165 3.91 1.96 0.66
C THR A 165 3.23 2.09 2.02
N ASP A 166 3.99 2.29 3.08
CA ASP A 166 3.48 2.52 4.43
C ASP A 166 2.79 3.88 4.63
N SER A 167 2.91 4.81 3.68
CA SER A 167 2.22 6.10 3.75
C SER A 167 0.70 5.93 3.69
N PHE A 168 -0.03 6.79 4.41
CA PHE A 168 -1.49 6.86 4.29
C PHE A 168 -1.94 7.42 2.92
N ASP A 169 -1.06 8.12 2.21
CA ASP A 169 -1.28 8.60 0.84
C ASP A 169 -1.46 7.47 -0.19
N CYS A 170 -1.13 6.22 0.18
CA CYS A 170 -1.29 5.04 -0.66
C CYS A 170 -2.64 4.33 -0.43
N VAL A 171 -3.48 4.84 0.47
CA VAL A 171 -4.72 4.17 0.90
C VAL A 171 -5.90 4.71 0.12
N TRP A 172 -6.67 3.78 -0.43
CA TRP A 172 -7.86 4.03 -1.23
C TRP A 172 -9.05 3.28 -0.63
N THR A 173 -10.24 3.70 -1.02
CA THR A 173 -11.49 3.02 -0.69
C THR A 173 -12.27 2.79 -1.96
N VAL A 174 -12.87 1.62 -2.08
CA VAL A 174 -13.81 1.29 -3.15
C VAL A 174 -15.21 1.69 -2.69
N VAL A 175 -15.92 2.48 -3.49
CA VAL A 175 -17.25 3.00 -3.17
C VAL A 175 -18.18 2.84 -4.38
N THR A 176 -19.46 2.56 -4.14
CA THR A 176 -20.46 2.53 -5.23
C THR A 176 -20.67 3.92 -5.85
N PRO A 177 -20.83 4.03 -7.18
CA PRO A 177 -21.03 5.31 -7.87
C PRO A 177 -22.27 6.06 -7.41
N ASP A 178 -23.39 5.39 -7.13
CA ASP A 178 -24.64 6.04 -6.74
C ASP A 178 -24.56 6.56 -5.28
N PRO A 179 -24.59 7.89 -5.04
CA PRO A 179 -24.57 8.45 -3.69
C PRO A 179 -25.64 7.91 -2.76
N ALA A 180 -26.83 7.57 -3.29
CA ALA A 180 -27.94 7.08 -2.48
C ALA A 180 -27.75 5.63 -2.01
N GLN A 181 -26.94 4.84 -2.73
CA GLN A 181 -26.70 3.43 -2.41
C GLN A 181 -25.48 3.24 -1.49
N ARG A 182 -24.57 4.21 -1.41
CA ARG A 182 -23.32 4.10 -0.62
C ARG A 182 -23.54 3.66 0.82
N ALA A 183 -24.47 4.32 1.51
CA ALA A 183 -24.73 4.02 2.91
C ALA A 183 -25.35 2.63 3.13
N ALA A 184 -26.08 2.11 2.14
CA ALA A 184 -26.70 0.78 2.23
C ALA A 184 -25.74 -0.35 1.77
N ALA A 185 -24.79 -0.02 0.90
CA ALA A 185 -23.80 -0.96 0.36
C ALA A 185 -22.50 -1.01 1.18
N GLU A 186 -22.34 -0.16 2.20
CA GLU A 186 -21.18 -0.18 3.08
C GLU A 186 -21.02 -1.57 3.74
N GLY A 187 -19.82 -2.14 3.65
CA GLY A 187 -19.53 -3.47 4.18
C GLY A 187 -20.02 -4.63 3.33
N VAL A 188 -20.57 -4.39 2.13
CA VAL A 188 -20.93 -5.45 1.16
C VAL A 188 -19.73 -5.79 0.28
N GLU A 189 -19.61 -7.04 -0.13
CA GLU A 189 -18.54 -7.57 -0.99
C GLU A 189 -18.53 -6.88 -2.36
N VAL A 190 -17.34 -6.58 -2.87
CA VAL A 190 -17.18 -5.95 -4.20
C VAL A 190 -17.12 -7.02 -5.28
N ALA A 191 -18.11 -7.05 -6.16
CA ALA A 191 -18.15 -7.97 -7.30
C ALA A 191 -17.18 -7.56 -8.41
N VAL A 192 -16.53 -8.55 -9.04
CA VAL A 192 -15.72 -8.34 -10.25
C VAL A 192 -16.62 -7.80 -11.37
N GLY A 193 -16.14 -6.81 -12.13
CA GLY A 193 -16.90 -6.21 -13.23
C GLY A 193 -17.94 -5.16 -12.82
N ALA A 194 -18.18 -4.96 -11.51
CA ALA A 194 -19.07 -3.90 -11.05
C ALA A 194 -18.43 -2.51 -11.24
N PRO A 195 -19.20 -1.50 -11.70
CA PRO A 195 -18.71 -0.14 -11.76
C PRO A 195 -18.54 0.44 -10.36
N VAL A 196 -17.37 1.00 -10.07
CA VAL A 196 -16.97 1.53 -8.77
C VAL A 196 -16.25 2.86 -8.90
N LEU A 197 -16.20 3.58 -7.78
CA LEU A 197 -15.32 4.72 -7.56
C LEU A 197 -14.15 4.29 -6.69
N LEU A 198 -12.93 4.61 -7.12
CA LEU A 198 -11.75 4.51 -6.27
C LEU A 198 -11.47 5.88 -5.65
N VAL A 199 -11.72 6.01 -4.34
CA VAL A 199 -11.59 7.27 -3.61
C VAL A 199 -10.32 7.27 -2.78
N HIS A 200 -9.48 8.29 -2.95
CA HIS A 200 -8.28 8.45 -2.14
C HIS A 200 -8.65 8.78 -0.69
N CYS A 201 -8.26 7.95 0.28
CA CYS A 201 -8.70 8.09 1.66
C CYS A 201 -8.28 9.41 2.31
N ALA A 202 -7.07 9.89 2.02
CA ALA A 202 -6.55 11.08 2.69
C ALA A 202 -7.17 12.39 2.17
N THR A 203 -7.66 12.43 0.92
CA THR A 203 -8.25 13.64 0.32
C THR A 203 -9.72 13.52 -0.03
N GLN A 204 -10.31 12.33 0.10
CA GLN A 204 -11.70 12.02 -0.24
C GLN A 204 -12.07 12.42 -1.68
N LYS A 205 -11.09 12.30 -2.59
CA LYS A 205 -11.28 12.58 -4.02
C LYS A 205 -11.19 11.30 -4.85
N PRO A 206 -12.13 11.07 -5.78
CA PRO A 206 -12.10 9.90 -6.65
C PRO A 206 -11.01 10.00 -7.70
N LEU A 207 -10.52 8.84 -8.13
CA LEU A 207 -9.68 8.65 -9.30
C LEU A 207 -10.45 9.06 -10.54
N CYS A 208 -9.80 9.81 -11.43
CA CYS A 208 -10.40 10.38 -12.61
C CYS A 208 -9.50 10.20 -13.82
N LEU A 209 -10.12 9.88 -14.94
CA LEU A 209 -9.46 9.97 -16.24
C LEU A 209 -9.47 11.42 -16.73
N GLU A 210 -8.29 11.94 -17.07
CA GLU A 210 -8.18 13.26 -17.69
C GLU A 210 -8.17 13.14 -19.22
N ALA A 211 -8.79 14.10 -19.91
CA ALA A 211 -8.74 14.18 -21.36
C ALA A 211 -7.37 14.68 -21.91
N ALA A 212 -6.34 14.77 -21.05
CA ALA A 212 -5.02 15.23 -21.41
C ALA A 212 -4.16 14.07 -21.95
N ARG A 213 -3.52 14.28 -23.09
CA ARG A 213 -2.61 13.31 -23.70
C ARG A 213 -1.29 13.25 -22.93
N TYR A 214 -0.84 12.05 -22.62
CA TYR A 214 0.39 11.75 -21.90
C TYR A 214 1.35 10.97 -22.82
N PRO A 215 2.32 11.62 -23.48
CA PRO A 215 3.32 10.92 -24.28
C PRO A 215 4.33 10.20 -23.39
N ASN A 216 4.45 8.88 -23.54
CA ASN A 216 5.48 8.09 -22.89
C ASN A 216 6.11 7.08 -23.86
N ASP A 217 7.03 6.27 -23.35
CA ASP A 217 7.81 5.31 -24.13
C ASP A 217 6.96 4.16 -24.71
N TYR A 218 5.74 3.97 -24.20
CA TYR A 218 4.81 2.91 -24.59
C TYR A 218 3.75 3.36 -25.60
N GLY A 219 3.59 4.67 -25.77
CA GLY A 219 2.59 5.25 -26.66
C GLY A 219 2.11 6.63 -26.18
N VAL A 220 0.97 7.06 -26.71
CA VAL A 220 0.30 8.26 -26.22
C VAL A 220 -0.89 7.84 -25.37
N GLU A 221 -0.68 7.86 -24.06
CA GLU A 221 -1.66 7.46 -23.06
C GLU A 221 -2.47 8.69 -22.59
N LEU A 222 -3.36 8.49 -21.63
CA LEU A 222 -4.14 9.57 -21.02
C LEU A 222 -3.66 9.82 -19.58
N GLU A 223 -3.64 11.08 -19.17
CA GLU A 223 -3.29 11.43 -17.80
C GLU A 223 -4.38 10.94 -16.83
N VAL A 224 -3.96 10.47 -15.65
CA VAL A 224 -4.84 10.08 -14.56
C VAL A 224 -4.59 11.01 -13.38
N SER A 225 -5.66 11.46 -12.74
CA SER A 225 -5.59 12.37 -11.59
C SER A 225 -6.62 11.99 -10.52
N ALA A 226 -6.60 12.64 -9.36
CA ALA A 226 -7.68 12.55 -8.39
C ALA A 226 -8.50 13.86 -8.35
N ARG A 227 -9.71 13.83 -8.94
CA ARG A 227 -10.67 14.94 -8.93
C ARG A 227 -12.10 14.44 -8.84
N SER A 228 -12.92 15.14 -8.06
CA SER A 228 -14.38 14.94 -8.05
C SER A 228 -14.98 15.60 -9.29
N ALA A 229 -15.18 14.81 -10.36
CA ALA A 229 -15.87 15.30 -11.54
C ALA A 229 -17.35 15.45 -11.20
N MET A 230 -17.84 16.69 -11.09
CA MET A 230 -19.22 16.97 -10.74
C MET A 230 -19.87 17.81 -11.82
N GLY A 231 -21.15 17.52 -12.11
CA GLY A 231 -21.95 18.40 -12.95
C GLY A 231 -22.09 19.80 -12.33
N ALA A 232 -22.24 20.83 -13.15
CA ALA A 232 -22.34 22.22 -12.70
C ALA A 232 -23.62 22.54 -11.90
N GLY A 233 -24.60 21.63 -11.87
CA GLY A 233 -25.87 21.81 -11.14
C GLY A 233 -25.65 22.08 -9.64
N LEU A 234 -26.31 23.10 -9.11
CA LEU A 234 -26.23 23.45 -7.71
C LEU A 234 -27.17 22.58 -6.86
N LYS A 235 -26.72 22.21 -5.66
CA LYS A 235 -27.53 21.56 -4.63
C LYS A 235 -27.88 22.59 -3.56
N LEU A 236 -29.15 22.66 -3.15
CA LEU A 236 -29.62 23.50 -2.03
C LEU A 236 -29.20 22.92 -0.67
N ALA A 237 -27.90 22.68 -0.47
CA ALA A 237 -27.38 21.95 0.68
C ALA A 237 -27.72 22.63 2.02
N MET A 238 -27.66 23.97 2.07
CA MET A 238 -27.94 24.72 3.30
C MET A 238 -29.41 24.62 3.72
N GLU A 239 -30.33 24.80 2.77
CA GLU A 239 -31.78 24.69 3.03
C GLU A 239 -32.18 23.26 3.41
N GLN A 240 -31.65 22.27 2.69
CA GLN A 240 -31.93 20.85 2.97
C GLN A 240 -31.37 20.40 4.32
N MET A 241 -30.21 20.93 4.73
CA MET A 241 -29.64 20.67 6.05
C MET A 241 -30.48 21.34 7.15
N ALA A 242 -30.89 22.59 6.94
CA ALA A 242 -31.72 23.33 7.90
C ALA A 242 -33.10 22.68 8.11
N THR A 243 -33.65 22.09 7.06
CA THR A 243 -34.94 21.37 7.09
C THR A 243 -34.83 19.91 7.53
N GLY A 244 -33.61 19.37 7.66
CA GLY A 244 -33.37 17.98 8.06
C GLY A 244 -33.86 16.95 7.04
N VAL A 245 -34.03 17.33 5.77
CA VAL A 245 -34.53 16.40 4.74
C VAL A 245 -33.42 15.42 4.35
N GLN A 246 -33.75 14.13 4.22
CA GLN A 246 -32.80 13.05 3.93
C GLN A 246 -31.87 13.32 2.74
N LYS A 247 -32.38 13.97 1.69
CA LYS A 247 -31.60 14.36 0.49
C LYS A 247 -30.44 15.31 0.82
N GLY A 248 -30.54 16.07 1.92
CA GLY A 248 -29.51 16.98 2.42
C GLY A 248 -28.19 16.27 2.72
N PHE A 249 -28.23 15.02 3.17
CA PHE A 249 -27.05 14.25 3.57
C PHE A 249 -26.27 13.60 2.42
N LEU A 250 -26.83 13.56 1.20
CA LEU A 250 -26.18 12.92 0.06
C LEU A 250 -25.12 13.82 -0.60
N PRO A 251 -23.92 13.33 -0.97
CA PRO A 251 -23.02 14.10 -1.82
C PRO A 251 -23.63 14.28 -3.22
N LYS A 252 -23.06 15.20 -4.01
CA LYS A 252 -23.40 15.29 -5.44
C LYS A 252 -22.82 14.07 -6.15
N GLY A 253 -23.59 13.53 -7.10
CA GLY A 253 -23.10 12.44 -7.96
C GLY A 253 -21.95 12.88 -8.85
N GLU A 254 -20.96 12.00 -8.92
CA GLU A 254 -19.78 12.07 -9.75
C GLU A 254 -20.15 11.79 -11.22
N GLN A 255 -19.32 12.23 -12.16
CA GLN A 255 -19.49 12.00 -13.59
C GLN A 255 -18.86 10.67 -14.02
N THR A 256 -19.13 10.25 -15.26
CA THR A 256 -18.71 8.95 -15.79
C THR A 256 -17.20 8.78 -15.93
N ASP A 257 -16.44 9.87 -15.97
CA ASP A 257 -14.96 9.92 -15.99
C ASP A 257 -14.32 9.46 -14.67
N ASN A 258 -15.13 9.31 -13.61
CA ASN A 258 -14.71 8.71 -12.35
C ASN A 258 -15.00 7.21 -12.24
N TYR A 259 -15.67 6.58 -13.23
CA TYR A 259 -16.15 5.20 -13.11
C TYR A 259 -15.10 4.21 -13.60
N TRP A 260 -14.69 3.32 -12.70
CA TRP A 260 -13.74 2.25 -12.98
C TRP A 260 -14.37 0.89 -12.68
N THR A 261 -13.78 -0.16 -13.20
CA THR A 261 -14.15 -1.54 -12.87
C THR A 261 -12.90 -2.37 -12.67
N PHE A 262 -12.96 -3.31 -11.74
CA PHE A 262 -11.95 -4.36 -11.62
C PHE A 262 -12.23 -5.47 -12.64
N VAL A 263 -11.19 -5.90 -13.35
CA VAL A 263 -11.20 -7.10 -14.17
C VAL A 263 -10.35 -8.14 -13.45
N GLY A 264 -10.99 -9.21 -13.00
CA GLY A 264 -10.34 -10.33 -12.31
C GLY A 264 -9.90 -11.43 -13.27
N GLY A 265 -9.01 -12.30 -12.78
CA GLY A 265 -8.56 -13.48 -13.52
C GLY A 265 -9.54 -14.65 -13.47
N SER A 266 -9.46 -15.53 -14.48
CA SER A 266 -10.20 -16.80 -14.48
C SER A 266 -9.46 -17.91 -13.75
N ARG A 267 -8.14 -17.79 -13.55
CA ARG A 267 -7.28 -18.81 -12.94
C ARG A 267 -7.22 -18.62 -11.43
N VAL A 268 -7.56 -19.67 -10.68
CA VAL A 268 -7.40 -19.71 -9.22
C VAL A 268 -5.95 -20.05 -8.88
N GLU A 269 -5.20 -19.08 -8.37
CA GLU A 269 -3.81 -19.23 -7.95
C GLU A 269 -3.41 -18.12 -6.98
N ALA A 270 -3.06 -18.51 -5.75
CA ALA A 270 -2.54 -17.58 -4.77
C ALA A 270 -1.06 -17.28 -5.04
N LEU A 271 -0.68 -16.00 -4.90
CA LEU A 271 0.72 -15.60 -4.93
C LEU A 271 1.48 -16.19 -3.73
N PRO A 272 2.79 -16.47 -3.86
CA PRO A 272 3.58 -16.93 -2.74
C PRO A 272 3.60 -15.87 -1.62
N PRO A 273 3.64 -16.27 -0.34
CA PRO A 273 3.71 -15.33 0.76
C PRO A 273 5.07 -14.58 0.75
N PRO A 274 5.14 -13.36 1.28
CA PRO A 274 6.41 -12.66 1.44
C PRO A 274 7.35 -13.47 2.35
N SER A 275 8.65 -13.46 2.05
CA SER A 275 9.66 -14.15 2.83
C SER A 275 9.66 -13.65 4.29
N ALA A 276 9.23 -14.52 5.22
CA ALA A 276 9.04 -14.18 6.62
C ALA A 276 10.38 -14.11 7.36
N GLY A 277 10.91 -12.91 7.61
CA GLY A 277 12.12 -12.68 8.44
C GLY A 277 11.88 -12.74 9.96
N GLY A 278 10.74 -13.26 10.42
CA GLY A 278 10.31 -13.17 11.83
C GLY A 278 10.74 -14.34 12.72
N ASP A 279 11.02 -15.52 12.16
CA ASP A 279 11.30 -16.74 12.94
C ASP A 279 12.73 -16.76 13.52
N GLU A 280 13.64 -16.01 12.91
CA GLU A 280 15.04 -15.87 13.38
C GLU A 280 15.16 -15.04 14.67
N ALA A 281 14.09 -14.41 15.15
CA ALA A 281 14.13 -13.55 16.35
C ALA A 281 14.23 -14.31 17.67
N VAL A 282 13.72 -15.55 17.73
CA VAL A 282 13.70 -16.39 18.94
C VAL A 282 15.11 -16.66 19.50
N PRO A 283 16.09 -17.14 18.71
CA PRO A 283 17.44 -17.38 19.23
C PRO A 283 18.11 -16.09 19.74
N PHE A 284 17.80 -14.93 19.15
CA PHE A 284 18.29 -13.65 19.65
C PHE A 284 17.68 -13.26 21.00
N LEU A 285 16.39 -13.55 21.22
CA LEU A 285 15.75 -13.33 22.52
C LEU A 285 16.34 -14.23 23.60
N GLU A 286 16.52 -15.52 23.31
CA GLU A 286 17.12 -16.48 24.24
C GLU A 286 18.58 -16.10 24.56
N GLY A 287 19.36 -15.72 23.54
CA GLY A 287 20.72 -15.21 23.70
C GLY A 287 20.78 -13.94 24.55
N LEU A 288 19.83 -13.02 24.36
CA LEU A 288 19.72 -11.80 25.17
C LEU A 288 19.43 -12.11 26.64
N VAL A 289 18.50 -13.03 26.92
CA VAL A 289 18.20 -13.46 28.30
C VAL A 289 19.43 -14.11 28.95
N SER A 290 20.13 -14.98 28.22
CA SER A 290 21.37 -15.61 28.71
C SER A 290 22.48 -14.59 28.99
N GLU A 291 22.64 -13.56 28.14
CA GLU A 291 23.62 -12.50 28.35
C GLU A 291 23.31 -11.68 29.62
N LEU A 292 22.02 -11.33 29.81
CA LEU A 292 21.56 -10.56 30.96
C LEU A 292 21.62 -11.37 32.27
N ALA A 293 21.44 -12.69 32.20
CA ALA A 293 21.59 -13.59 33.36
C ALA A 293 23.01 -13.56 33.95
N GLY A 294 24.03 -13.35 33.11
CA GLY A 294 25.42 -13.23 33.54
C GLY A 294 25.72 -11.96 34.35
N ARG A 295 24.78 -11.01 34.42
CA ARG A 295 24.96 -9.71 35.09
C ARG A 295 23.81 -9.41 36.07
N PRO A 296 24.02 -9.57 37.39
CA PRO A 296 22.95 -9.40 38.36
C PRO A 296 22.37 -7.98 38.31
N GLY A 297 21.04 -7.88 38.20
CA GLY A 297 20.30 -6.61 38.12
C GLY A 297 20.16 -6.00 36.73
N ALA A 298 20.83 -6.54 35.70
CA ALA A 298 20.72 -6.03 34.33
C ALA A 298 19.30 -6.25 33.77
N LEU A 299 18.73 -7.44 33.99
CA LEU A 299 17.39 -7.78 33.52
C LEU A 299 16.30 -6.87 34.14
N SER A 300 16.33 -6.66 35.45
CA SER A 300 15.36 -5.79 36.13
C SER A 300 15.54 -4.31 35.75
N LEU A 301 16.77 -3.89 35.44
CA LEU A 301 17.05 -2.57 34.88
C LEU A 301 16.47 -2.41 33.46
N LEU A 302 16.57 -3.45 32.62
CA LEU A 302 15.98 -3.45 31.27
C LEU A 302 14.46 -3.31 31.34
N GLU A 303 13.79 -4.11 32.17
CA GLU A 303 12.34 -4.01 32.35
C GLU A 303 11.91 -2.61 32.81
N ARG A 304 12.65 -2.04 33.78
CA ARG A 304 12.39 -0.67 34.25
C ARG A 304 12.54 0.33 33.12
N LYS A 305 13.60 0.24 32.31
CA LYS A 305 13.83 1.13 31.17
C LYS A 305 12.71 1.05 30.14
N LEU A 306 12.24 -0.16 29.81
CA LEU A 306 11.12 -0.36 28.90
C LEU A 306 9.86 0.36 29.38
N VAL A 307 9.56 0.32 30.69
CA VAL A 307 8.39 1.01 31.27
C VAL A 307 8.59 2.53 31.34
N THR A 308 9.80 3.00 31.66
CA THR A 308 10.04 4.45 31.82
C THR A 308 10.17 5.20 30.49
N LEU A 309 10.55 4.51 29.42
CA LEU A 309 10.82 5.10 28.11
C LEU A 309 9.76 4.77 27.06
N GLU A 310 8.73 3.98 27.39
CA GLU A 310 7.58 3.79 26.50
C GLU A 310 6.68 5.03 26.46
N ASN A 311 6.03 5.25 25.33
CA ASN A 311 5.02 6.31 25.20
C ASN A 311 3.64 5.85 25.72
N SER A 312 2.63 6.73 25.65
CA SER A 312 1.25 6.43 26.10
C SER A 312 0.56 5.26 25.38
N GLN A 313 1.13 4.76 24.29
CA GLN A 313 0.64 3.61 23.53
C GLN A 313 1.52 2.37 23.73
N SER A 314 2.41 2.38 24.72
CA SER A 314 3.44 1.35 24.97
C SER A 314 4.34 1.08 23.77
N LEU A 315 4.59 2.10 22.94
CA LEU A 315 5.50 2.01 21.80
C LEU A 315 6.85 2.64 22.12
N MET A 316 7.90 2.05 21.57
CA MET A 316 9.28 2.52 21.66
C MET A 316 9.87 2.65 20.24
N SER A 317 10.71 3.66 19.99
CA SER A 317 11.39 3.79 18.70
C SER A 317 12.55 2.79 18.57
N ALA A 318 12.95 2.46 17.35
CA ALA A 318 14.10 1.57 17.12
C ALA A 318 15.40 2.11 17.75
N GLU A 319 15.62 3.43 17.67
CA GLU A 319 16.77 4.10 18.28
C GLU A 319 16.74 4.03 19.80
N ASP A 320 15.58 4.26 20.42
CA ASP A 320 15.42 4.14 21.88
C ASP A 320 15.64 2.70 22.34
N PHE A 321 15.11 1.71 21.60
CA PHE A 321 15.30 0.30 21.91
C PHE A 321 16.78 -0.10 21.85
N LYS A 322 17.48 0.29 20.78
CA LYS A 322 18.93 0.10 20.64
C LYS A 322 19.69 0.79 21.77
N LEU A 323 19.37 2.04 22.08
CA LEU A 323 19.99 2.78 23.17
C LEU A 323 19.79 2.07 24.52
N VAL A 324 18.58 1.57 24.80
CA VAL A 324 18.26 0.83 26.02
C VAL A 324 19.09 -0.45 26.14
N LEU A 325 19.21 -1.23 25.06
CA LEU A 325 20.05 -2.44 25.02
C LEU A 325 21.52 -2.11 25.30
N ARG A 326 22.05 -1.04 24.72
CA ARG A 326 23.43 -0.59 24.97
C ARG A 326 23.63 -0.08 26.40
N GLN A 327 22.64 0.61 26.97
CA GLN A 327 22.71 1.12 28.35
C GLN A 327 22.64 0.02 29.41
N VAL A 328 21.92 -1.08 29.15
CA VAL A 328 21.97 -2.29 30.01
C VAL A 328 23.23 -3.14 29.76
N GLY A 329 24.00 -2.76 28.73
CA GLY A 329 25.28 -3.36 28.39
C GLY A 329 25.19 -4.61 27.52
N SER A 330 24.04 -4.89 26.90
CA SER A 330 23.92 -5.97 25.93
C SER A 330 24.64 -5.65 24.63
N GLN A 331 25.37 -6.64 24.12
CA GLN A 331 26.11 -6.56 22.86
C GLN A 331 25.40 -7.27 21.71
N LEU A 332 24.07 -7.39 21.77
CA LEU A 332 23.29 -7.98 20.67
C LEU A 332 23.68 -7.34 19.33
N PRO A 333 23.94 -8.16 18.28
CA PRO A 333 24.35 -7.65 16.98
C PRO A 333 23.15 -6.95 16.30
N GLU A 334 23.44 -6.07 15.35
CA GLU A 334 22.42 -5.16 14.77
C GLU A 334 21.35 -5.91 13.97
N ASP A 335 21.71 -7.03 13.34
CA ASP A 335 20.79 -7.99 12.72
C ASP A 335 19.84 -8.63 13.76
N GLY A 336 20.36 -9.00 14.93
CA GLY A 336 19.53 -9.49 16.03
C GLY A 336 18.57 -8.45 16.59
N ILE A 337 19.01 -7.18 16.70
CA ILE A 337 18.14 -6.06 17.08
C ILE A 337 17.03 -5.87 16.03
N ALA A 338 17.37 -5.92 14.74
CA ALA A 338 16.40 -5.80 13.66
C ALA A 338 15.38 -6.96 13.67
N ALA A 339 15.83 -8.20 13.90
CA ALA A 339 14.94 -9.36 14.01
C ALA A 339 13.95 -9.22 15.16
N LEU A 340 14.40 -8.78 16.35
CA LEU A 340 13.52 -8.49 17.48
C LEU A 340 12.54 -7.35 17.17
N LEU A 341 13.01 -6.27 16.53
CA LEU A 341 12.15 -5.16 16.13
C LEU A 341 11.07 -5.60 15.13
N VAL A 342 11.37 -6.52 14.22
CA VAL A 342 10.39 -7.08 13.27
C VAL A 342 9.39 -7.99 13.99
N ARG A 343 9.86 -8.87 14.87
CA ARG A 343 9.02 -9.81 15.62
C ARG A 343 8.03 -9.10 16.56
N TYR A 344 8.48 -8.05 17.22
CA TYR A 344 7.72 -7.25 18.18
C TYR A 344 7.28 -5.90 17.61
N ALA A 345 7.19 -5.77 16.29
CA ALA A 345 6.70 -4.56 15.65
C ALA A 345 5.22 -4.33 16.00
N PRO A 346 4.80 -3.07 16.26
CA PRO A 346 3.39 -2.77 16.40
C PRO A 346 2.68 -2.90 15.04
N ALA A 347 1.46 -3.45 15.06
CA ALA A 347 0.65 -3.63 13.85
C ALA A 347 0.47 -2.31 13.07
N GLY A 348 0.52 -2.40 11.73
CA GLY A 348 0.35 -1.26 10.83
C GLY A 348 1.50 -0.26 10.81
N SER A 349 2.60 -0.52 11.53
CA SER A 349 3.81 0.29 11.49
C SER A 349 4.82 -0.24 10.46
N ARG A 350 5.76 0.62 10.04
CA ARG A 350 6.83 0.18 9.13
C ARG A 350 7.69 -0.87 9.83
N PRO A 351 8.06 -1.98 9.17
CA PRO A 351 8.98 -2.97 9.74
C PRO A 351 10.25 -2.30 10.27
N GLY A 352 10.64 -2.64 11.51
CA GLY A 352 11.86 -2.12 12.12
C GLY A 352 11.82 -0.66 12.59
N SER A 353 10.70 0.06 12.44
CA SER A 353 10.64 1.48 12.87
C SER A 353 10.32 1.67 14.35
N ARG A 354 9.52 0.77 14.91
CA ARG A 354 9.01 0.81 16.30
C ARG A 354 8.90 -0.59 16.87
N LEU A 355 8.88 -0.66 18.20
CA LEU A 355 8.67 -1.86 19.01
C LEU A 355 7.42 -1.68 19.87
N ASP A 356 6.60 -2.72 20.02
CA ASP A 356 5.61 -2.81 21.10
C ASP A 356 6.33 -3.26 22.39
N ALA A 357 6.61 -2.29 23.26
CA ALA A 357 7.38 -2.50 24.48
C ALA A 357 6.67 -3.40 25.49
N ALA A 358 5.33 -3.40 25.49
CA ALA A 358 4.54 -4.26 26.38
C ALA A 358 4.59 -5.72 25.92
N ALA A 359 4.41 -5.97 24.62
CA ALA A 359 4.51 -7.32 24.05
C ALA A 359 5.92 -7.91 24.26
N PHE A 360 6.96 -7.15 23.91
CA PHE A 360 8.34 -7.58 24.10
C PHE A 360 8.67 -7.88 25.58
N ARG A 361 8.24 -7.00 26.51
CA ARG A 361 8.49 -7.20 27.95
C ARG A 361 7.81 -8.45 28.50
N ASN A 362 6.60 -8.77 28.04
CA ASN A 362 5.88 -9.97 28.50
C ASN A 362 6.58 -11.25 28.04
N ASP A 363 7.04 -11.29 26.79
CA ASP A 363 7.80 -12.43 26.25
C ASP A 363 9.19 -12.54 26.89
N LEU A 364 9.87 -11.41 27.13
CA LEU A 364 11.14 -11.38 27.86
C LEU A 364 11.00 -12.00 29.27
N ARG A 365 9.90 -11.72 29.98
CA ARG A 365 9.60 -12.32 31.29
C ARG A 365 9.36 -13.82 31.20
N ALA A 366 8.63 -14.26 30.17
CA ALA A 366 8.39 -15.68 29.94
C ALA A 366 9.72 -16.41 29.69
N ALA A 367 10.57 -15.87 28.82
CA ALA A 367 11.89 -16.42 28.52
C ALA A 367 12.83 -16.41 29.74
N SER A 368 12.84 -15.34 30.54
CA SER A 368 13.60 -15.27 31.79
C SER A 368 13.16 -16.33 32.80
N THR A 369 11.85 -16.51 32.96
CA THR A 369 11.29 -17.52 33.87
C THR A 369 11.68 -18.93 33.42
N ALA A 370 11.63 -19.20 32.12
CA ALA A 370 12.05 -20.48 31.54
C ALA A 370 13.55 -20.75 31.74
N ALA A 371 14.39 -19.71 31.68
CA ALA A 371 15.82 -19.79 31.94
C ALA A 371 16.19 -19.88 33.44
N GLY A 372 15.22 -19.79 34.35
CA GLY A 372 15.46 -19.81 35.79
C GLY A 372 16.09 -18.52 36.34
N VAL A 373 16.04 -17.43 35.58
CA VAL A 373 16.61 -16.13 35.93
C VAL A 373 15.49 -15.29 36.55
N ARG A 374 15.68 -14.81 37.79
CA ARG A 374 14.73 -13.95 38.51
C ARG A 374 15.21 -12.51 38.63
#